data_AF-A0A919YWW9-F1
#
_entry.id   AF-A0A919YWW9-F1
#
_cell.length_a   1.000
_cell.length_b   1.000
_cell.length_c   1.000
_cell.angle_alpha   90.00
_cell.angle_beta   90.00
_cell.angle_gamma   90.00
#
_symmetry.space_group_name_H-M   'P 1'
#
loop_
_entity.id
_entity.type
_entity.pdbx_description
1 polymer ?
#
loop_
_entity_poly.entity_id
_entity_poly.type
_entity_poly.pdbx_seq_one_letter_code
_entity_poly.pdbx_strand_id
1 'polypeptide(L)'
;MKLFKVLCSTVWIALLVGCSAIANSDAAPSFSNNEAKIEWAFTQENQHPEKLLVEVIESATDSLDIAIYSLTHPEIVQAIKEAQKRGVAVRVITDKIQSGGKSQNEALKIVGSAGVPLKVNSHSGLMHHKMTIVDKKVVTTGSYNYSKAASTRNDEILMVIRDEEIAQSFADEFEKMWNDSSRFDTVEKRIAMEEEPENNTNSKKPANSETENTNKKVAANLPVPAAPSENCEDPLIKGNKNSMVYHVPGGQSYEKTNANVEMFCTTEEAEAAGYRAAKQ
;
A
#
# COMPACT_ATOMS: atom_id res chain seq x y z
N MET A 1 -47.94 -44.19 -53.87
CA MET A 1 -48.75 -43.21 -54.64
C MET A 1 -49.79 -42.61 -53.69
N LYS A 2 -49.68 -41.29 -53.42
CA LYS A 2 -50.70 -40.31 -52.96
C LYS A 2 -51.65 -40.72 -51.79
N LEU A 3 -51.51 -40.11 -50.59
CA LEU A 3 -52.18 -38.86 -50.12
C LEU A 3 -53.72 -39.05 -49.96
N PHE A 4 -54.36 -38.89 -48.79
CA PHE A 4 -54.61 -37.63 -48.07
C PHE A 4 -55.21 -37.81 -46.65
N LYS A 5 -54.79 -36.90 -45.76
CA LYS A 5 -55.30 -36.33 -44.47
C LYS A 5 -56.72 -36.68 -43.96
N VAL A 6 -56.87 -36.74 -42.62
CA VAL A 6 -57.73 -35.87 -41.75
C VAL A 6 -57.18 -35.99 -40.30
N LEU A 7 -56.50 -34.99 -39.75
CA LEU A 7 -56.98 -33.97 -38.79
C LEU A 7 -57.52 -34.52 -37.45
N CYS A 8 -56.77 -34.36 -36.37
CA CYS A 8 -57.34 -34.33 -35.01
C CYS A 8 -56.52 -33.39 -34.12
N SER A 9 -57.13 -32.26 -33.79
CA SER A 9 -56.64 -31.23 -32.87
C SER A 9 -56.74 -31.72 -31.43
N THR A 10 -55.72 -31.51 -30.61
CA THR A 10 -55.93 -31.23 -29.17
C THR A 10 -54.70 -30.62 -28.49
N VAL A 11 -54.94 -29.40 -27.98
CA VAL A 11 -54.56 -28.87 -26.66
C VAL A 11 -53.08 -28.61 -26.36
N TRP A 12 -52.75 -27.32 -26.40
CA TRP A 12 -51.61 -26.69 -25.72
C TRP A 12 -51.81 -26.68 -24.20
N ILE A 13 -50.82 -27.19 -23.45
CA ILE A 13 -50.58 -26.83 -22.05
C ILE A 13 -49.11 -26.43 -21.96
N ALA A 14 -48.83 -25.13 -22.01
CA ALA A 14 -47.54 -24.57 -21.65
C ALA A 14 -47.53 -24.32 -20.14
N LEU A 15 -46.81 -25.17 -19.40
CA LEU A 15 -46.49 -24.94 -17.99
C LEU A 15 -45.40 -23.86 -17.93
N LEU A 16 -45.81 -22.63 -17.63
CA LEU A 16 -44.96 -21.54 -17.18
C LEU A 16 -44.45 -21.86 -15.76
N VAL A 17 -43.26 -22.44 -15.65
CA VAL A 17 -42.50 -22.37 -14.40
C VAL A 17 -41.70 -21.07 -14.45
N GLY A 18 -42.19 -20.08 -13.72
CA GLY A 18 -41.57 -18.78 -13.55
C GLY A 18 -40.19 -18.92 -12.93
N CYS A 19 -39.17 -18.57 -13.70
CA CYS A 19 -37.81 -18.35 -13.22
C CYS A 19 -37.82 -17.05 -12.41
N SER A 20 -37.93 -17.14 -11.08
CA SER A 20 -37.68 -15.98 -10.21
C SER A 20 -36.20 -15.97 -9.86
N ALA A 21 -35.37 -15.49 -10.80
CA ALA A 21 -34.03 -15.05 -10.45
C ALA A 21 -34.15 -13.66 -9.82
N ILE A 22 -34.19 -13.61 -8.49
CA ILE A 22 -33.85 -12.38 -7.77
C ILE A 22 -32.34 -12.23 -7.94
N ALA A 23 -31.93 -11.59 -9.02
CA ALA A 23 -30.57 -11.10 -9.15
C ALA A 23 -30.46 -9.89 -8.22
N ASN A 24 -29.89 -10.10 -7.04
CA ASN A 24 -29.30 -9.01 -6.27
C ASN A 24 -28.13 -8.47 -7.09
N SER A 25 -28.39 -7.42 -7.86
CA SER A 25 -27.32 -6.62 -8.46
C SER A 25 -26.83 -5.63 -7.40
N ASP A 26 -25.85 -6.04 -6.60
CA ASP A 26 -24.99 -5.10 -5.87
C ASP A 26 -24.00 -4.43 -6.84
N ALA A 27 -24.52 -3.87 -7.93
CA ALA A 27 -23.77 -2.96 -8.77
C ALA A 27 -23.93 -1.57 -8.15
N ALA A 28 -22.84 -1.06 -7.56
CA ALA A 28 -22.79 0.31 -7.09
C ALA A 28 -23.19 1.27 -8.24
N PRO A 29 -23.97 2.32 -7.98
CA PRO A 29 -24.39 3.25 -9.01
C PRO A 29 -23.17 3.99 -9.58
N SER A 30 -22.86 3.76 -10.86
CA SER A 30 -21.94 4.60 -11.63
C SER A 30 -22.71 5.75 -12.26
N PHE A 31 -22.43 6.98 -11.83
CA PHE A 31 -23.03 8.18 -12.42
C PHE A 31 -22.13 8.68 -13.56
N SER A 32 -22.62 8.56 -14.80
CA SER A 32 -21.94 9.05 -16.01
C SER A 32 -22.47 10.43 -16.38
N ASN A 33 -21.64 11.47 -16.33
CA ASN A 33 -21.89 12.70 -17.07
C ASN A 33 -21.26 12.57 -18.48
N ASN A 34 -21.87 13.20 -19.47
CA ASN A 34 -21.43 13.12 -20.88
C ASN A 34 -20.13 13.92 -21.19
N GLU A 35 -19.41 14.33 -20.14
CA GLU A 35 -18.10 14.98 -20.10
C GLU A 35 -17.27 14.17 -19.10
N ALA A 36 -16.16 13.54 -19.54
CA ALA A 36 -15.35 12.56 -18.79
C ALA A 36 -16.16 11.45 -18.06
N LYS A 37 -16.02 10.18 -18.48
CA LYS A 37 -16.61 9.08 -17.72
C LYS A 37 -15.79 8.86 -16.44
N ILE A 38 -16.30 9.39 -15.33
CA ILE A 38 -15.70 9.26 -13.99
C ILE A 38 -16.47 8.22 -13.18
N GLU A 39 -15.75 7.30 -12.55
CA GLU A 39 -16.27 6.30 -11.63
C GLU A 39 -15.51 6.43 -10.31
N TRP A 40 -16.11 6.02 -9.19
CA TRP A 40 -15.44 6.02 -7.89
C TRP A 40 -15.91 4.85 -7.02
N ALA A 41 -15.09 4.50 -6.05
CA ALA A 41 -15.41 3.51 -5.03
C ALA A 41 -14.87 3.96 -3.66
N PHE A 42 -15.75 3.97 -2.66
CA PHE A 42 -15.43 4.20 -1.25
C PHE A 42 -15.35 2.89 -0.49
N THR A 43 -14.30 2.69 0.31
CA THR A 43 -14.08 1.43 1.04
C THR A 43 -15.19 1.12 2.05
N GLN A 44 -15.57 2.08 2.91
CA GLN A 44 -16.55 1.84 3.98
C GLN A 44 -18.01 1.82 3.49
N GLU A 45 -18.24 2.11 2.20
CA GLU A 45 -19.56 2.08 1.57
C GLU A 45 -19.83 0.75 0.82
N ASN A 46 -19.02 -0.29 1.09
CA ASN A 46 -19.12 -1.61 0.44
C ASN A 46 -18.97 -1.56 -1.10
N GLN A 47 -18.17 -0.61 -1.64
CA GLN A 47 -18.02 -0.39 -3.09
C GLN A 47 -16.78 -1.07 -3.70
N HIS A 48 -16.01 -1.82 -2.91
CA HIS A 48 -14.91 -2.68 -3.38
C HIS A 48 -13.89 -2.01 -4.33
N PRO A 49 -13.13 -0.99 -3.88
CA PRO A 49 -12.14 -0.32 -4.73
C PRO A 49 -11.07 -1.26 -5.30
N GLU A 50 -10.76 -2.36 -4.62
CA GLU A 50 -9.86 -3.41 -5.10
C GLU A 50 -10.34 -4.05 -6.40
N LYS A 51 -11.64 -4.31 -6.52
CA LYS A 51 -12.23 -4.96 -7.71
C LYS A 51 -12.24 -4.00 -8.88
N LEU A 52 -12.69 -2.76 -8.64
CA LEU A 52 -12.69 -1.71 -9.65
C LEU A 52 -11.27 -1.44 -10.20
N LEU A 53 -10.26 -1.41 -9.33
CA LEU A 53 -8.88 -1.25 -9.77
C LEU A 53 -8.37 -2.44 -10.59
N VAL A 54 -8.69 -3.68 -10.17
CA VAL A 54 -8.31 -4.89 -10.93
C VAL A 54 -8.93 -4.86 -12.33
N GLU A 55 -10.22 -4.53 -12.44
CA GLU A 55 -10.89 -4.38 -13.74
C GLU A 55 -10.21 -3.34 -14.65
N VAL A 56 -9.80 -2.20 -14.08
CA VAL A 56 -9.04 -1.18 -14.82
C VAL A 56 -7.70 -1.73 -15.30
N ILE A 57 -6.93 -2.42 -14.44
CA ILE A 57 -5.64 -3.04 -14.83
C ILE A 57 -5.83 -4.11 -15.90
N GLU A 58 -6.90 -4.91 -15.80
CA GLU A 58 -7.22 -5.95 -16.77
C GLU A 58 -7.62 -5.39 -18.14
N SER A 59 -8.16 -4.15 -18.18
CA SER A 59 -8.51 -3.47 -19.43
C SER A 59 -7.32 -2.99 -20.26
N ALA A 60 -6.11 -2.96 -19.71
CA ALA A 60 -4.91 -2.49 -20.39
C ALA A 60 -4.52 -3.36 -21.59
N THR A 61 -4.29 -2.72 -22.74
CA THR A 61 -3.86 -3.39 -23.98
C THR A 61 -2.44 -3.05 -24.43
N ASP A 62 -1.97 -1.83 -24.19
CA ASP A 62 -0.69 -1.33 -24.69
C ASP A 62 0.31 -1.00 -23.57
N SER A 63 -0.13 -0.25 -22.55
CA SER A 63 0.73 0.23 -21.46
C SER A 63 0.02 0.34 -20.12
N LEU A 64 0.78 0.13 -19.05
CA LEU A 64 0.32 0.22 -17.67
C LEU A 64 1.41 0.86 -16.80
N ASP A 65 1.21 2.13 -16.45
CA ASP A 65 2.13 2.87 -15.60
C ASP A 65 1.55 3.04 -14.20
N ILE A 66 2.29 2.65 -13.17
CA ILE A 66 1.81 2.67 -11.78
C ILE A 66 2.79 3.45 -10.91
N ALA A 67 2.32 4.50 -10.26
CA ALA A 67 3.04 5.15 -9.17
C ALA A 67 2.23 4.98 -7.88
N ILE A 68 2.67 4.07 -7.01
CA ILE A 68 1.95 3.69 -5.80
C ILE A 68 2.83 3.68 -4.55
N TYR A 69 2.38 4.37 -3.51
CA TYR A 69 3.05 4.41 -2.21
C TYR A 69 3.16 3.03 -1.56
N SER A 70 2.04 2.32 -1.41
CA SER A 70 2.02 0.96 -0.86
C SER A 70 1.36 -0.05 -1.79
N LEU A 71 2.10 -1.13 -2.09
CA LEU A 71 1.68 -2.26 -2.93
C LEU A 71 1.88 -3.58 -2.17
N THR A 72 0.80 -4.12 -1.63
CA THR A 72 0.78 -5.36 -0.85
C THR A 72 -0.45 -6.24 -1.09
N HIS A 73 -1.47 -5.76 -1.80
CA HIS A 73 -2.70 -6.50 -2.04
C HIS A 73 -2.49 -7.62 -3.08
N PRO A 74 -2.68 -8.91 -2.71
CA PRO A 74 -2.30 -10.03 -3.58
C PRO A 74 -3.00 -10.04 -4.95
N GLU A 75 -4.29 -9.71 -5.01
CA GLU A 75 -5.04 -9.70 -6.27
C GLU A 75 -4.57 -8.59 -7.22
N ILE A 76 -4.21 -7.43 -6.68
CA ILE A 76 -3.69 -6.31 -7.49
C ILE A 76 -2.30 -6.65 -8.00
N VAL A 77 -1.43 -7.22 -7.15
CA VAL A 77 -0.10 -7.72 -7.54
C VAL A 77 -0.22 -8.74 -8.67
N GLN A 78 -1.18 -9.66 -8.56
CA GLN A 78 -1.41 -10.68 -9.57
C GLN A 78 -1.94 -10.07 -10.88
N ALA A 79 -2.86 -9.09 -10.83
CA ALA A 79 -3.35 -8.39 -12.02
C ALA A 79 -2.24 -7.67 -12.79
N ILE A 80 -1.32 -7.00 -12.08
CA ILE A 80 -0.14 -6.34 -12.67
C ILE A 80 0.76 -7.35 -13.39
N LYS A 81 1.06 -8.48 -12.73
CA LYS A 81 1.86 -9.56 -13.30
C LYS A 81 1.21 -10.15 -14.55
N GLU A 82 -0.10 -10.36 -14.54
CA GLU A 82 -0.80 -10.89 -15.71
C GLU A 82 -0.87 -9.87 -16.85
N ALA A 83 -0.95 -8.56 -16.57
CA ALA A 83 -0.83 -7.53 -17.61
C ALA A 83 0.51 -7.62 -18.36
N GLN A 84 1.62 -7.73 -17.63
CA GLN A 84 2.94 -7.91 -18.22
C GLN A 84 3.01 -9.19 -19.09
N LYS A 85 2.42 -10.29 -18.63
CA LYS A 85 2.38 -11.55 -19.40
C LYS A 85 1.51 -11.46 -20.65
N ARG A 86 0.46 -10.63 -20.66
CA ARG A 86 -0.34 -10.34 -21.86
C ARG A 86 0.44 -9.54 -22.92
N GLY A 87 1.62 -9.02 -22.58
CA GLY A 87 2.44 -8.20 -23.46
C GLY A 87 2.23 -6.70 -23.28
N VAL A 88 1.46 -6.27 -22.28
CA VAL A 88 1.32 -4.86 -21.91
C VAL A 88 2.67 -4.35 -21.40
N ALA A 89 3.08 -3.15 -21.83
CA ALA A 89 4.28 -2.50 -21.30
C ALA A 89 3.99 -1.97 -19.89
N VAL A 90 4.39 -2.72 -18.85
CA VAL A 90 4.15 -2.33 -17.45
C VAL A 90 5.37 -1.65 -16.85
N ARG A 91 5.17 -0.56 -16.10
CA ARG A 91 6.22 0.11 -15.30
C ARG A 91 5.69 0.48 -13.92
N VAL A 92 6.52 0.33 -12.88
CA VAL A 92 6.10 0.67 -11.51
C VAL A 92 7.14 1.56 -10.83
N ILE A 93 6.68 2.67 -10.26
CA ILE A 93 7.41 3.49 -9.28
C ILE A 93 6.76 3.29 -7.91
N THR A 94 7.56 3.04 -6.88
CA THR A 94 7.07 2.92 -5.50
C THR A 94 7.92 3.68 -4.49
N ASP A 95 7.50 3.71 -3.23
CA ASP A 95 8.23 4.41 -2.18
C ASP A 95 9.39 3.57 -1.61
N LYS A 96 10.53 4.22 -1.35
CA LYS A 96 11.75 3.58 -0.83
C LYS A 96 11.55 2.97 0.55
N ILE A 97 10.88 3.67 1.45
CA ILE A 97 10.69 3.21 2.83
C ILE A 97 9.70 2.04 2.81
N GLN A 98 8.59 2.19 2.08
CA GLN A 98 7.58 1.14 1.96
C GLN A 98 8.13 -0.13 1.30
N SER A 99 8.92 -0.01 0.22
CA SER A 99 9.54 -1.16 -0.45
C SER A 99 10.54 -1.96 0.39
N GLY A 100 11.07 -1.37 1.47
CA GLY A 100 11.89 -2.10 2.45
C GLY A 100 11.08 -2.97 3.42
N GLY A 101 9.76 -2.76 3.51
CA GLY A 101 8.88 -3.59 4.33
C GLY A 101 8.68 -4.98 3.73
N LYS A 102 8.67 -6.01 4.59
CA LYS A 102 8.58 -7.43 4.16
C LYS A 102 7.51 -7.70 3.10
N SER A 103 6.27 -7.31 3.37
CA SER A 103 5.13 -7.60 2.49
C SER A 103 5.23 -6.92 1.13
N GLN A 104 5.72 -5.67 1.09
CA GLN A 104 5.88 -4.95 -0.17
C GLN A 104 7.10 -5.46 -0.93
N ASN A 105 8.19 -5.80 -0.24
CA ASN A 105 9.34 -6.45 -0.85
C ASN A 105 8.95 -7.78 -1.53
N GLU A 106 8.12 -8.61 -0.89
CA GLU A 106 7.57 -9.83 -1.48
C GLU A 106 6.70 -9.55 -2.72
N ALA A 107 5.82 -8.54 -2.65
CA ALA A 107 5.02 -8.10 -3.79
C ALA A 107 5.89 -7.63 -4.97
N LEU A 108 6.91 -6.82 -4.71
CA LEU A 108 7.84 -6.33 -5.73
C LEU A 108 8.66 -7.46 -6.35
N LYS A 109 9.07 -8.47 -5.57
CA LYS A 109 9.71 -9.68 -6.12
C LYS A 109 8.80 -10.43 -7.08
N ILE A 110 7.51 -10.56 -6.76
CA ILE A 110 6.52 -11.20 -7.65
C ILE A 110 6.37 -10.41 -8.94
N VAL A 111 6.20 -9.08 -8.85
CA VAL A 111 6.05 -8.20 -10.02
C VAL A 111 7.33 -8.19 -10.87
N GLY A 112 8.50 -8.02 -10.24
CA GLY A 112 9.80 -8.03 -10.91
C GLY A 112 10.13 -9.37 -11.58
N SER A 113 9.73 -10.50 -10.97
CA SER A 113 9.91 -11.84 -11.58
C SER A 113 9.12 -12.03 -12.88
N ALA A 114 8.13 -11.19 -13.15
CA ALA A 114 7.39 -11.17 -14.41
C ALA A 114 8.07 -10.31 -15.49
N GLY A 115 9.21 -9.66 -15.18
CA GLY A 115 9.93 -8.78 -16.09
C GLY A 115 9.49 -7.32 -16.06
N VAL A 116 8.69 -6.92 -15.06
CA VAL A 116 8.25 -5.52 -14.90
C VAL A 116 9.41 -4.67 -14.36
N PRO A 117 9.82 -3.59 -15.07
CA PRO A 117 10.77 -2.62 -14.54
C PRO A 117 10.23 -1.88 -13.32
N LEU A 118 11.05 -1.79 -12.27
CA LEU A 118 10.70 -1.19 -10.99
C LEU A 118 11.64 -0.03 -10.63
N LYS A 119 11.08 1.06 -10.12
CA LYS A 119 11.82 2.17 -9.52
C LYS A 119 11.33 2.53 -8.12
N VAL A 120 12.22 3.10 -7.33
CA VAL A 120 11.94 3.69 -6.01
C VAL A 120 12.49 5.11 -5.94
N ASN A 121 11.90 5.98 -5.11
CA ASN A 121 12.46 7.31 -4.89
C ASN A 121 13.82 7.24 -4.16
N SER A 122 14.73 8.17 -4.45
CA SER A 122 16.03 8.32 -3.81
C SER A 122 16.09 9.52 -2.85
N HIS A 123 15.20 10.50 -3.02
CA HIS A 123 15.08 11.67 -2.16
C HIS A 123 14.60 11.34 -0.74
N SER A 124 14.72 12.30 0.19
CA SER A 124 14.36 12.14 1.61
C SER A 124 12.84 12.12 1.89
N GLY A 125 12.03 12.74 1.03
CA GLY A 125 10.56 12.69 1.11
C GLY A 125 9.96 11.35 0.67
N LEU A 126 8.63 11.27 0.67
CA LEU A 126 7.88 10.09 0.26
C LEU A 126 7.45 10.16 -1.21
N MET A 127 7.45 9.03 -1.93
CA MET A 127 6.70 8.89 -3.18
C MET A 127 5.26 8.52 -2.83
N HIS A 128 4.44 9.53 -2.55
CA HIS A 128 3.12 9.33 -1.94
C HIS A 128 1.96 9.25 -2.94
N HIS A 129 2.24 9.12 -4.24
CA HIS A 129 1.19 8.95 -5.24
C HIS A 129 0.44 7.63 -5.05
N LYS A 130 -0.81 7.64 -5.47
CA LYS A 130 -1.63 6.45 -5.71
C LYS A 130 -2.27 6.66 -7.07
N MET A 131 -1.61 6.19 -8.12
CA MET A 131 -2.12 6.32 -9.47
C MET A 131 -1.73 5.13 -10.36
N THR A 132 -2.68 4.74 -11.19
CA THR A 132 -2.50 3.79 -12.30
C THR A 132 -2.95 4.45 -13.58
N ILE A 133 -2.14 4.43 -14.61
CA ILE A 133 -2.43 4.99 -15.93
C ILE A 133 -2.45 3.82 -16.92
N VAL A 134 -3.58 3.66 -17.60
CA VAL A 134 -3.82 2.59 -18.58
C VAL A 134 -3.89 3.23 -19.95
N ASP A 135 -3.02 2.77 -20.86
CA ASP A 135 -3.00 3.12 -22.28
C ASP A 135 -2.98 4.63 -22.58
N LYS A 136 -2.60 5.46 -21.60
CA LYS A 136 -2.71 6.93 -21.62
C LYS A 136 -4.13 7.45 -21.88
N LYS A 137 -5.15 6.63 -21.55
CA LYS A 137 -6.58 6.92 -21.78
C LYS A 137 -7.42 6.85 -20.52
N VAL A 138 -6.96 6.10 -19.53
CA VAL A 138 -7.63 5.96 -18.24
C VAL A 138 -6.62 6.19 -17.14
N VAL A 139 -7.02 6.94 -16.12
CA VAL A 139 -6.23 7.10 -14.91
C VAL A 139 -7.06 6.77 -13.68
N THR A 140 -6.44 6.10 -12.72
CA THR A 140 -6.99 5.98 -11.37
C THR A 140 -6.21 6.86 -10.42
N THR A 141 -6.89 7.46 -9.44
CA THR A 141 -6.23 8.16 -8.34
C THR A 141 -7.14 8.25 -7.11
N GLY A 142 -6.68 8.89 -6.03
CA GLY A 142 -7.41 9.03 -4.78
C GLY A 142 -6.50 8.81 -3.58
N SER A 143 -7.07 8.40 -2.45
CA SER A 143 -6.31 8.05 -1.24
C SER A 143 -5.87 6.58 -1.23
N TYR A 144 -6.57 5.74 -2.00
CA TYR A 144 -6.50 4.28 -1.94
C TYR A 144 -5.11 3.70 -2.23
N ASN A 145 -4.44 3.20 -1.20
CA ASN A 145 -3.24 2.37 -1.34
C ASN A 145 -3.60 0.94 -1.78
N TYR A 146 -2.69 0.22 -2.44
CA TYR A 146 -2.96 -1.15 -2.91
C TYR A 146 -2.64 -2.14 -1.80
N SER A 147 -3.37 -2.05 -0.69
CA SER A 147 -3.16 -2.83 0.53
C SER A 147 -4.47 -3.37 1.10
N LYS A 148 -4.41 -4.47 1.86
CA LYS A 148 -5.59 -5.04 2.49
C LYS A 148 -6.29 -4.06 3.44
N ALA A 149 -5.53 -3.21 4.14
CA ALA A 149 -6.10 -2.21 5.04
C ALA A 149 -6.95 -1.19 4.29
N ALA A 150 -6.46 -0.72 3.14
CA ALA A 150 -7.20 0.20 2.27
C ALA A 150 -8.48 -0.44 1.70
N SER A 151 -8.46 -1.75 1.41
CA SER A 151 -9.63 -2.48 0.89
C SER A 151 -10.69 -2.83 1.92
N THR A 152 -10.37 -2.84 3.23
CA THR A 152 -11.32 -3.37 4.23
C THR A 152 -11.46 -2.58 5.52
N ARG A 153 -10.56 -1.66 5.86
CA ARG A 153 -10.53 -1.02 7.20
C ARG A 153 -10.48 0.49 7.16
N ASN A 154 -9.74 1.08 6.24
CA ASN A 154 -9.61 2.53 6.14
C ASN A 154 -10.82 3.13 5.42
N ASP A 155 -11.08 4.41 5.70
CA ASP A 155 -11.85 5.28 4.82
C ASP A 155 -10.95 5.70 3.65
N GLU A 156 -11.26 5.18 2.46
CA GLU A 156 -10.48 5.45 1.25
C GLU A 156 -11.42 5.74 0.08
N ILE A 157 -10.90 6.48 -0.90
CA ILE A 157 -11.53 6.66 -2.20
C ILE A 157 -10.55 6.22 -3.30
N LEU A 158 -11.07 5.46 -4.26
CA LEU A 158 -10.50 5.28 -5.58
C LEU A 158 -11.40 5.98 -6.59
N MET A 159 -10.82 6.81 -7.44
CA MET A 159 -11.45 7.42 -8.60
C MET A 159 -10.87 6.80 -9.86
N VAL A 160 -11.70 6.57 -10.87
CA VAL A 160 -11.33 6.16 -12.23
C VAL A 160 -11.82 7.24 -13.17
N ILE A 161 -10.92 7.80 -13.96
CA ILE A 161 -11.19 8.88 -14.90
C ILE A 161 -10.86 8.36 -16.28
N ARG A 162 -11.87 8.23 -17.14
CA ARG A 162 -11.72 7.78 -18.53
C ARG A 162 -11.81 8.99 -19.44
N ASP A 163 -10.68 9.64 -19.59
CA ASP A 163 -10.50 10.86 -20.37
C ASP A 163 -9.04 10.89 -20.86
N GLU A 164 -8.85 10.96 -22.17
CA GLU A 164 -7.52 10.85 -22.78
C GLU A 164 -6.64 12.07 -22.46
N GLU A 165 -7.22 13.27 -22.38
CA GLU A 165 -6.46 14.49 -22.09
C GLU A 165 -5.96 14.48 -20.65
N ILE A 166 -6.82 14.11 -19.71
CA ILE A 166 -6.44 13.97 -18.30
C ILE A 166 -5.42 12.84 -18.14
N ALA A 167 -5.67 11.66 -18.72
CA ALA A 167 -4.76 10.53 -18.61
C ALA A 167 -3.39 10.84 -19.22
N GLN A 168 -3.33 11.60 -20.32
CA GLN A 168 -2.08 12.06 -20.90
C GLN A 168 -1.32 13.01 -19.96
N SER A 169 -2.00 13.93 -19.26
CA SER A 169 -1.33 14.80 -18.28
C SER A 169 -0.68 13.99 -17.14
N PHE A 170 -1.31 12.90 -16.69
CA PHE A 170 -0.74 12.01 -15.68
C PHE A 170 0.41 11.17 -16.25
N ALA A 171 0.27 10.70 -17.49
CA ALA A 171 1.34 10.00 -18.20
C ALA A 171 2.59 10.87 -18.36
N ASP A 172 2.43 12.15 -18.70
CA ASP A 172 3.53 13.11 -18.83
C ASP A 172 4.27 13.31 -17.51
N GLU A 173 3.55 13.38 -16.39
CA GLU A 173 4.16 13.46 -15.06
C GLU A 173 4.87 12.17 -14.68
N PHE A 174 4.25 11.01 -14.96
CA PHE A 174 4.90 9.72 -14.78
C PHE A 174 6.19 9.60 -15.58
N GLU A 175 6.22 10.07 -16.84
CA GLU A 175 7.43 10.06 -17.66
C GLU A 175 8.53 10.95 -17.09
N LYS A 176 8.20 12.12 -16.53
CA LYS A 176 9.19 12.96 -15.84
C LYS A 176 9.78 12.22 -14.65
N MET A 177 8.94 11.62 -13.81
CA MET A 177 9.39 10.80 -12.68
C MET A 177 10.23 9.61 -13.15
N TRP A 178 9.80 8.93 -14.21
CA TRP A 178 10.47 7.75 -14.74
C TRP A 178 11.86 8.08 -15.31
N ASN A 179 12.03 9.24 -15.93
CA ASN A 179 13.30 9.64 -16.54
C ASN A 179 14.20 10.45 -15.58
N ASP A 180 13.71 10.82 -14.40
CA ASP A 180 14.48 11.55 -13.39
C ASP A 180 15.34 10.61 -12.52
N SER A 181 16.57 10.36 -12.97
CA SER A 181 17.57 9.57 -12.24
C SER A 181 18.14 10.27 -11.00
N SER A 182 17.84 11.56 -10.79
CA SER A 182 18.24 12.28 -9.57
C SER A 182 17.29 11.98 -8.41
N ARG A 183 16.01 11.70 -8.72
CA ARG A 183 14.97 11.42 -7.73
C ARG A 183 14.52 9.97 -7.67
N PHE A 184 14.79 9.16 -8.69
CA PHE A 184 14.33 7.77 -8.75
C PHE A 184 15.39 6.80 -9.28
N ASP A 185 15.61 5.73 -8.50
CA ASP A 185 16.56 4.67 -8.79
C ASP A 185 15.84 3.37 -9.16
N THR A 186 16.47 2.52 -9.97
CA THR A 186 15.97 1.16 -10.21
C THR A 186 16.13 0.31 -8.95
N VAL A 187 15.22 -0.65 -8.75
CA VAL A 187 15.27 -1.53 -7.56
C VAL A 187 16.55 -2.36 -7.53
N GLU A 188 17.09 -2.79 -8.68
CA GLU A 188 18.36 -3.54 -8.75
C GLU A 188 19.53 -2.72 -8.24
N LYS A 189 19.61 -1.43 -8.60
CA LYS A 189 20.65 -0.51 -8.11
C LYS A 189 20.62 -0.42 -6.59
N ARG A 190 19.42 -0.41 -6.00
CA ARG A 190 19.26 -0.40 -4.55
C ARG A 190 19.72 -1.70 -3.90
N ILE A 191 19.34 -2.86 -4.45
CA ILE A 191 19.79 -4.16 -3.92
C ILE A 191 21.32 -4.23 -3.92
N ALA A 192 21.97 -3.78 -5.00
CA ALA A 192 23.42 -3.72 -5.08
C ALA A 192 24.05 -2.79 -4.01
N MET A 193 23.37 -1.69 -3.64
CA MET A 193 23.84 -0.79 -2.57
C MET A 193 23.58 -1.34 -1.15
N GLU A 194 22.57 -2.20 -0.96
CA GLU A 194 22.28 -2.86 0.32
C GLU A 194 23.19 -4.10 0.55
N GLU A 195 23.81 -4.65 -0.49
CA GLU A 195 24.70 -5.82 -0.43
C GLU A 195 26.20 -5.48 -0.24
N GLU A 196 26.60 -4.21 -0.29
CA GLU A 196 27.98 -3.78 0.03
C GLU A 196 28.25 -3.96 1.54
N PRO A 197 29.24 -4.79 1.95
CA PRO A 197 29.43 -5.13 3.36
C PRO A 197 30.05 -3.97 4.14
N GLU A 198 29.39 -3.54 5.23
CA GLU A 198 30.01 -2.69 6.25
C GLU A 198 31.22 -3.42 6.87
N ASN A 199 32.41 -2.99 6.46
CA ASN A 199 33.68 -3.52 6.95
C ASN A 199 34.03 -2.89 8.33
N ASN A 200 33.64 -3.61 9.38
CA ASN A 200 34.20 -3.71 10.73
C ASN A 200 35.35 -2.75 11.15
N THR A 201 35.14 -1.96 12.21
CA THR A 201 36.22 -1.68 13.18
C THR A 201 35.82 -2.13 14.59
N ASN A 202 36.58 -3.12 15.03
CA ASN A 202 36.50 -3.84 16.28
C ASN A 202 37.22 -3.06 17.39
N SER A 203 36.66 -2.98 18.58
CA SER A 203 37.41 -2.75 19.81
C SER A 203 36.86 -3.62 20.94
N LYS A 204 37.55 -4.75 21.16
CA LYS A 204 37.52 -5.57 22.40
C LYS A 204 37.72 -4.65 23.61
N LYS A 205 37.07 -4.84 24.77
CA LYS A 205 37.31 -5.85 25.84
C LYS A 205 36.59 -5.33 27.13
N PRO A 206 36.52 -6.02 28.29
CA PRO A 206 36.33 -7.45 28.63
C PRO A 206 34.99 -7.71 29.39
N ALA A 207 34.70 -9.01 29.57
CA ALA A 207 33.77 -9.53 30.55
C ALA A 207 34.20 -9.31 32.01
N ASN A 208 33.25 -9.09 32.91
CA ASN A 208 33.31 -9.56 34.30
C ASN A 208 31.89 -9.86 34.84
N SER A 209 31.85 -10.80 35.77
CA SER A 209 30.72 -11.54 36.34
C SER A 209 30.01 -10.84 37.50
N GLU A 210 28.92 -11.49 37.97
CA GLU A 210 28.23 -11.38 39.28
C GLU A 210 27.18 -10.26 39.42
N THR A 211 26.03 -10.35 40.09
CA THR A 211 25.11 -11.40 40.61
C THR A 211 23.86 -10.62 41.11
N GLU A 212 22.71 -11.29 41.18
CA GLU A 212 21.55 -11.00 42.08
C GLU A 212 20.76 -9.67 41.92
N ASN A 213 19.49 -9.72 41.53
CA ASN A 213 18.28 -10.00 42.33
C ASN A 213 17.66 -8.71 42.93
N THR A 214 16.50 -8.28 42.42
CA THR A 214 15.21 -8.20 43.16
C THR A 214 14.21 -7.25 42.49
N ASN A 215 12.98 -7.75 42.41
CA ASN A 215 11.75 -7.01 42.08
C ASN A 215 11.47 -5.88 43.09
N LYS A 216 11.01 -4.71 42.60
CA LYS A 216 9.96 -3.95 43.32
C LYS A 216 9.17 -3.00 42.41
N LYS A 217 7.88 -3.31 42.28
CA LYS A 217 6.79 -2.39 41.86
C LYS A 217 6.61 -1.28 42.89
N VAL A 218 6.31 -0.04 42.46
CA VAL A 218 5.28 0.93 42.97
C VAL A 218 5.23 2.09 41.94
N ALA A 219 4.20 2.25 41.10
CA ALA A 219 2.95 3.03 41.24
C ALA A 219 3.08 4.58 41.23
N ALA A 220 2.56 5.16 40.13
CA ALA A 220 1.80 6.40 39.92
C ALA A 220 2.13 7.70 40.70
N ASN A 221 2.46 8.78 39.96
CA ASN A 221 1.86 10.12 40.10
C ASN A 221 2.20 11.02 38.88
N LEU A 222 1.21 11.79 38.41
CA LEU A 222 1.30 12.97 37.52
C LEU A 222 0.93 14.22 38.36
N PRO A 223 1.10 15.49 37.91
CA PRO A 223 2.00 16.09 36.90
C PRO A 223 2.65 17.43 37.36
N VAL A 224 3.81 17.84 36.81
CA VAL A 224 4.31 19.25 36.67
C VAL A 224 5.36 19.29 35.53
N PRO A 225 5.40 20.30 34.62
CA PRO A 225 6.29 20.27 33.46
C PRO A 225 7.74 20.61 33.86
N ALA A 226 8.67 19.69 33.61
CA ALA A 226 10.10 19.92 33.78
C ALA A 226 10.72 20.41 32.46
N ALA A 227 11.49 21.49 32.56
CA ALA A 227 12.38 21.98 31.52
C ALA A 227 13.43 20.91 31.13
N PRO A 228 14.01 20.95 29.91
CA PRO A 228 14.90 19.90 29.42
C PRO A 228 16.17 19.83 30.29
N SER A 229 16.49 18.65 30.81
CA SER A 229 17.68 18.45 31.62
C SER A 229 18.90 18.27 30.71
N GLU A 230 19.86 19.19 30.80
CA GLU A 230 21.20 19.00 30.27
C GLU A 230 21.91 17.91 31.10
N ASN A 231 22.43 16.89 30.42
CA ASN A 231 23.11 15.69 30.95
C ASN A 231 22.23 14.62 31.60
N CYS A 232 21.98 13.60 30.80
CA CYS A 232 21.34 12.37 31.19
C CYS A 232 22.28 11.24 30.76
N GLU A 233 22.87 10.59 31.76
CA GLU A 233 23.96 9.63 31.55
C GLU A 233 23.47 8.31 30.94
N ASP A 234 22.16 8.04 30.95
CA ASP A 234 21.57 6.85 30.34
C ASP A 234 20.09 7.08 29.94
N PRO A 235 19.81 7.61 28.72
CA PRO A 235 18.44 7.81 28.27
C PRO A 235 17.77 6.47 27.98
N LEU A 236 16.62 6.21 28.61
CA LEU A 236 15.91 4.92 28.54
C LEU A 236 14.60 4.99 27.74
N ILE A 237 14.21 6.14 27.19
CA ILE A 237 12.96 6.27 26.44
C ILE A 237 13.27 6.20 24.95
N LYS A 238 12.75 5.16 24.27
CA LYS A 238 13.00 4.94 22.84
C LYS A 238 11.88 5.56 21.99
N GLY A 239 12.14 6.68 21.33
CA GLY A 239 11.26 7.29 20.34
C GLY A 239 11.54 6.77 18.93
N ASN A 240 10.56 6.16 18.26
CA ASN A 240 10.69 5.78 16.86
C ASN A 240 10.43 7.00 15.96
N LYS A 241 11.48 7.53 15.31
CA LYS A 241 11.44 8.72 14.45
C LYS A 241 10.46 8.60 13.28
N ASN A 242 10.10 7.39 12.86
CA ASN A 242 9.19 7.17 11.74
C ASN A 242 7.72 7.22 12.17
N SER A 243 7.39 6.68 13.36
CA SER A 243 6.00 6.62 13.83
C SER A 243 5.63 7.74 14.79
N MET A 244 6.61 8.52 15.25
CA MET A 244 6.48 9.48 16.33
C MET A 244 5.88 8.83 17.58
N VAL A 245 6.28 7.59 17.88
CA VAL A 245 5.85 6.83 19.07
C VAL A 245 7.03 6.55 19.97
N TYR A 246 6.91 6.88 21.26
CA TYR A 246 7.91 6.52 22.27
C TYR A 246 7.52 5.26 23.05
N HIS A 247 8.54 4.53 23.48
CA HIS A 247 8.44 3.29 24.24
C HIS A 247 9.23 3.40 25.54
N VAL A 248 8.66 2.88 26.62
CA VAL A 248 9.27 2.85 27.96
C VAL A 248 9.75 1.43 28.30
N PRO A 249 10.80 1.27 29.14
CA PRO A 249 11.28 -0.04 29.58
C PRO A 249 10.15 -0.91 30.13
N GLY A 250 10.11 -2.19 29.73
CA GLY A 250 9.06 -3.14 30.11
C GLY A 250 7.78 -3.07 29.27
N GLY A 251 7.66 -2.11 28.33
CA GLY A 251 6.55 -2.08 27.37
C GLY A 251 6.64 -3.17 26.30
N GLN A 252 5.50 -3.61 25.74
CA GLN A 252 5.41 -4.75 24.78
C GLN A 252 6.33 -4.62 23.56
N SER A 253 6.65 -3.39 23.16
CA SER A 253 7.44 -3.08 21.96
C SER A 253 8.80 -2.48 22.29
N TYR A 254 9.16 -2.29 23.57
CA TYR A 254 10.39 -1.61 23.96
C TYR A 254 11.67 -2.29 23.44
N GLU A 255 11.75 -3.62 23.59
CA GLU A 255 12.89 -4.41 23.10
C GLU A 255 12.90 -4.59 21.58
N LYS A 256 11.74 -4.38 20.93
CA LYS A 256 11.57 -4.55 19.48
C LYS A 256 11.88 -3.27 18.72
N THR A 257 11.78 -2.11 19.37
CA THR A 257 12.06 -0.81 18.76
C THR A 257 13.57 -0.54 18.82
N ASN A 258 14.30 -0.94 17.77
CA ASN A 258 15.76 -0.75 17.67
C ASN A 258 16.20 -0.01 16.40
N ALA A 259 15.28 0.32 15.49
CA ALA A 259 15.57 1.03 14.25
C ALA A 259 15.02 2.46 14.29
N ASN A 260 15.80 3.43 13.80
CA ASN A 260 15.46 4.86 13.76
C ASN A 260 15.01 5.42 15.12
N VAL A 261 15.76 5.08 16.17
CA VAL A 261 15.43 5.45 17.55
C VAL A 261 16.09 6.77 17.92
N GLU A 262 15.30 7.68 18.47
CA GLU A 262 15.74 8.82 19.27
C GLU A 262 15.62 8.47 20.74
N MET A 263 16.66 8.74 21.52
CA MET A 263 16.65 8.43 22.95
C MET A 263 16.28 9.70 23.72
N PHE A 264 15.29 9.60 24.60
CA PHE A 264 14.88 10.65 25.53
C PHE A 264 15.15 10.22 26.96
N CYS A 265 15.36 11.18 27.85
CA CYS A 265 15.63 10.93 29.26
C CYS A 265 14.35 10.78 30.07
N THR A 266 13.31 11.47 29.63
CA THR A 266 11.99 11.39 30.21
C THR A 266 10.93 11.22 29.12
N THR A 267 9.75 10.73 29.52
CA THR A 267 8.61 10.64 28.61
C THR A 267 8.10 12.03 28.20
N GLU A 268 8.25 13.00 29.09
CA GLU A 268 7.89 14.39 28.93
C GLU A 268 8.76 15.06 27.85
N GLU A 269 10.05 14.75 27.78
CA GLU A 269 10.93 15.19 26.70
C GLU A 269 10.51 14.60 25.35
N ALA A 270 10.15 13.32 25.32
CA ALA A 270 9.64 12.69 24.11
C ALA A 270 8.34 13.35 23.63
N GLU A 271 7.42 13.64 24.56
CA GLU A 271 6.17 14.35 24.27
C GLU A 271 6.41 15.78 23.79
N ALA A 272 7.33 16.51 24.43
CA ALA A 272 7.74 17.85 24.00
C ALA A 272 8.38 17.83 22.59
N ALA A 273 9.07 16.75 22.23
CA ALA A 273 9.60 16.50 20.90
C ALA A 273 8.53 15.99 19.89
N GLY A 274 7.26 15.91 20.28
CA GLY A 274 6.14 15.55 19.41
C GLY A 274 5.86 14.05 19.30
N TYR A 275 6.45 13.22 20.17
CA TYR A 275 6.18 11.79 20.21
C TYR A 275 4.99 11.49 21.11
N ARG A 276 4.16 10.53 20.72
CA ARG A 276 3.05 10.02 21.55
C ARG A 276 3.41 8.68 22.20
N ALA A 277 2.78 8.35 23.32
CA ALA A 277 2.98 7.05 23.97
C ALA A 277 2.57 5.86 23.07
N ALA A 278 3.30 4.75 23.17
CA ALA A 278 2.87 3.47 22.63
C ALA A 278 1.60 2.97 23.34
N LYS A 279 0.64 2.41 22.59
CA LYS A 279 -0.54 1.77 23.17
C LYS A 279 -0.10 0.48 23.89
N GLN A 280 -0.57 0.30 25.12
CA GLN A 280 -0.30 -0.90 25.94
C GLN A 280 -1.04 -2.14 25.43
#